data_AF-A0A5S9NAA3-F1
#
_entry.id   AF-A0A5S9NAA3-F1
#
_cell.length_a   1.000
_cell.length_b   1.000
_cell.length_c   1.000
_cell.angle_alpha   90.00
_cell.angle_beta   90.00
_cell.angle_gamma   90.00
#
_symmetry.space_group_name_H-M   'P 1'
#
loop_
_entity.id
_entity.type
_entity.pdbx_description
1 polymer ?
#
loop_
_entity_poly.entity_id
_entity_poly.type
_entity_poly.pdbx_seq_one_letter_code
_entity_poly.pdbx_strand_id
1 'polypeptide(L)'
;MSFPTRLHTLSRSKVVVTIPADWHVSDTQASQRYGKGDVVKTQAALLQRVCLFNGEKWPIDDIQTKITGKDYTELLGELYSDEEAEGAEGNG
;
A
#
# COMPACT_ATOMS: atom_id res chain seq x y z
N MET A 1 0.28 -15.40 -15.69
CA MET A 1 0.96 -15.78 -14.43
C MET A 1 0.24 -15.06 -13.31
N SER A 2 -0.34 -15.79 -12.36
CA SER A 2 -0.94 -15.18 -11.17
C SER A 2 0.16 -15.09 -10.13
N PHE A 3 0.52 -13.88 -9.73
CA PHE A 3 1.45 -13.66 -8.62
C PHE A 3 0.77 -14.06 -7.31
N PRO A 4 1.52 -14.49 -6.28
CA PRO A 4 0.95 -14.74 -4.97
C PRO A 4 0.32 -13.44 -4.43
N THR A 5 -0.91 -13.55 -3.94
CA THR A 5 -1.66 -12.43 -3.33
C THR A 5 -2.25 -12.87 -2.02
N ARG A 6 -2.33 -11.94 -1.06
CA ARG A 6 -3.01 -12.15 0.22
C ARG A 6 -4.18 -11.19 0.37
N LEU A 7 -5.22 -11.65 1.04
CA LEU A 7 -6.41 -10.86 1.33
C LEU A 7 -6.35 -10.36 2.77
N HIS A 8 -6.58 -9.07 2.96
CA HIS A 8 -6.60 -8.44 4.27
C HIS A 8 -7.89 -7.63 4.43
N THR A 9 -8.62 -7.81 5.53
CA THR A 9 -9.86 -7.06 5.80
C THR A 9 -9.58 -5.95 6.79
N LEU A 10 -9.72 -4.71 6.34
CA LEU A 10 -9.40 -3.54 7.17
C LEU A 10 -10.31 -3.43 8.38
N SER A 11 -9.70 -3.21 9.55
CA SER A 11 -10.43 -3.29 10.81
C SER A 11 -11.54 -2.24 10.97
N ARG A 12 -11.40 -1.03 10.42
CA ARG A 12 -12.44 0.03 10.48
C ARG A 12 -13.39 -0.03 9.30
N SER A 13 -12.91 0.17 8.08
CA SER A 13 -13.75 0.31 6.88
C SER A 13 -14.38 -1.00 6.41
N LYS A 14 -13.88 -2.15 6.89
CA LYS A 14 -14.28 -3.49 6.44
C LYS A 14 -14.02 -3.74 4.94
N VAL A 15 -13.21 -2.90 4.31
CA VAL A 15 -12.78 -3.08 2.92
C VAL A 15 -11.83 -4.28 2.86
N VAL A 16 -12.07 -5.15 1.88
CA VAL A 16 -11.19 -6.29 1.61
C VAL A 16 -10.12 -5.82 0.64
N VAL A 17 -8.86 -5.87 1.05
CA VAL A 17 -7.72 -5.46 0.25
C VAL A 17 -6.98 -6.69 -0.24
N THR A 18 -6.74 -6.76 -1.54
CA THR A 18 -5.81 -7.73 -2.14
C THR A 18 -4.44 -7.09 -2.21
N ILE A 19 -3.48 -7.68 -1.51
CA ILE A 19 -2.10 -7.23 -1.42
C ILE A 19 -1.24 -8.21 -2.22
N PRO A 20 -0.50 -7.76 -3.24
CA PRO A 20 0.44 -8.62 -3.96
C PRO A 20 1.66 -8.92 -3.08
N ALA A 21 2.21 -10.13 -3.18
CA ALA A 21 3.46 -10.49 -2.52
C ALA A 21 4.69 -9.85 -3.21
N ASP A 22 4.62 -9.66 -4.53
CA ASP A 22 5.77 -9.23 -5.35
C ASP A 22 5.62 -7.79 -5.87
N TRP A 23 5.54 -6.80 -4.98
CA TRP A 23 5.59 -5.38 -5.37
C TRP A 23 7.03 -4.85 -5.29
N HIS A 24 7.39 -3.87 -6.12
CA HIS A 24 8.81 -3.48 -6.29
C HIS A 24 9.07 -2.07 -5.73
N VAL A 25 10.31 -1.80 -5.28
CA VAL A 25 10.75 -0.46 -4.87
C VAL A 25 10.53 0.63 -5.92
N SER A 26 10.36 0.27 -7.20
CA SER A 26 10.05 1.19 -8.29
C SER A 26 8.63 1.76 -8.15
N ASP A 27 7.70 1.02 -7.56
CA ASP A 27 6.37 1.50 -7.21
C ASP A 27 6.42 2.54 -6.09
N THR A 28 7.29 2.35 -5.09
CA THR A 28 7.55 3.37 -4.06
C THR A 28 8.12 4.64 -4.69
N GLN A 29 9.13 4.53 -5.54
CA GLN A 29 9.72 5.70 -6.21
C GLN A 29 8.71 6.45 -7.10
N ALA A 30 7.89 5.72 -7.86
CA ALA A 30 6.84 6.33 -8.67
C ALA A 30 5.80 7.06 -7.80
N SER A 31 5.45 6.48 -6.66
CA SER A 31 4.48 7.06 -5.71
C SER A 31 5.02 8.31 -5.02
N GLN A 32 6.31 8.32 -4.66
CA GLN A 32 6.98 9.50 -4.11
C GLN A 32 7.02 10.66 -5.11
N ARG A 33 7.29 10.36 -6.39
CA ARG A 33 7.23 11.36 -7.48
C ARG A 33 5.84 11.93 -7.66
N TYR A 34 4.80 11.10 -7.52
CA TYR A 34 3.41 11.54 -7.57
C TYR A 34 3.06 12.45 -6.38
N GLY A 35 3.44 12.03 -5.16
CA GLY A 35 3.14 12.77 -3.93
C GLY A 35 3.86 14.10 -3.81
N LYS A 36 5.01 14.29 -4.48
CA LYS A 36 5.79 15.55 -4.45
C LYS A 36 6.10 16.03 -3.02
N GLY A 37 6.47 15.11 -2.14
CA GLY A 37 6.76 15.38 -0.73
C GLY A 37 5.56 15.32 0.22
N ASP A 38 4.33 15.20 -0.31
CA ASP A 38 3.15 14.90 0.48
C ASP A 38 3.11 13.40 0.80
N VAL A 39 3.29 13.06 2.08
CA VAL A 39 3.34 11.69 2.58
C VAL A 39 2.01 10.97 2.36
N VAL A 40 0.88 11.65 2.61
CA VAL A 40 -0.45 11.04 2.49
C VAL A 40 -0.75 10.73 1.02
N LYS A 41 -0.42 11.65 0.11
CA LYS A 41 -0.54 11.39 -1.34
C LYS A 41 0.39 10.29 -1.82
N THR A 42 1.62 10.24 -1.29
CA THR A 42 2.59 9.19 -1.62
C THR A 42 2.05 7.82 -1.23
N GLN A 43 1.55 7.67 -0.01
CA GLN A 43 0.99 6.42 0.48
C GLN A 43 -0.26 6.01 -0.31
N ALA A 44 -1.18 6.95 -0.55
CA ALA A 44 -2.37 6.69 -1.36
C ALA A 44 -2.02 6.21 -2.78
N ALA A 45 -1.02 6.85 -3.41
CA ALA A 45 -0.53 6.46 -4.73
C ALA A 45 0.10 5.07 -4.73
N LEU A 46 0.88 4.72 -3.70
CA LEU A 46 1.47 3.39 -3.59
C LEU A 46 0.38 2.31 -3.50
N LEU A 47 -0.57 2.50 -2.58
CA LEU A 47 -1.69 1.58 -2.39
C LEU A 47 -2.53 1.43 -3.66
N GLN A 48 -2.77 2.52 -4.40
CA GLN A 48 -3.47 2.49 -5.67
C GLN A 48 -2.74 1.64 -6.72
N ARG A 49 -1.41 1.75 -6.77
CA ARG A 49 -0.57 1.01 -7.72
C ARG A 49 -0.54 -0.48 -7.42
N VAL A 50 -0.40 -0.86 -6.15
CA VAL A 50 -0.11 -2.26 -5.78
C VAL A 50 -1.37 -3.04 -5.37
N CYS A 51 -2.32 -2.42 -4.65
CA CYS A 51 -3.45 -3.14 -4.08
C CYS A 51 -4.70 -3.15 -4.97
N LEU A 52 -5.61 -4.08 -4.71
CA LEU A 52 -7.02 -4.01 -5.13
C LEU A 52 -7.90 -3.85 -3.90
N PHE A 53 -8.95 -3.04 -3.99
CA PHE A 53 -9.92 -2.80 -2.93
C PHE A 53 -11.26 -3.36 -3.36
N ASN A 54 -11.80 -4.30 -2.60
CA ASN A 54 -12.97 -5.12 -2.96
C ASN A 54 -12.85 -5.75 -4.36
N GLY A 55 -11.63 -6.16 -4.73
CA GLY A 55 -11.35 -6.77 -6.05
C GLY A 55 -11.12 -5.78 -7.19
N GLU A 56 -11.17 -4.47 -6.94
CA GLU A 56 -11.05 -3.44 -7.99
C GLU A 56 -9.94 -2.42 -7.71
N LYS A 57 -9.44 -1.76 -8.77
CA LYS A 57 -8.54 -0.61 -8.62
C LYS A 57 -9.36 0.63 -8.27
N TRP A 58 -9.14 1.16 -7.08
CA TRP A 58 -9.77 2.42 -6.68
C TRP A 58 -8.97 3.63 -7.17
N PRO A 59 -9.65 4.75 -7.50
CA PRO A 59 -8.96 6.02 -7.72
C PRO A 59 -8.33 6.53 -6.41
N ILE A 60 -7.29 7.36 -6.53
CA ILE A 60 -6.56 7.87 -5.37
C ILE A 60 -7.49 8.62 -4.41
N ASP A 61 -8.41 9.42 -4.93
CA ASP A 61 -9.37 10.19 -4.10
C ASP A 61 -10.28 9.27 -3.27
N ASP A 62 -10.68 8.12 -3.82
CA ASP A 62 -11.46 7.12 -3.08
C ASP A 62 -10.64 6.48 -1.97
N ILE A 63 -9.35 6.19 -2.23
CA ILE A 63 -8.46 5.64 -1.22
C ILE A 63 -8.24 6.66 -0.10
N GLN A 64 -8.03 7.93 -0.44
CA GLN A 64 -7.85 8.99 0.56
C GLN A 64 -9.10 9.29 1.40
N THR A 65 -10.29 9.07 0.85
CA THR A 65 -11.56 9.32 1.55
C THR A 65 -12.07 8.11 2.34
N LYS A 66 -11.85 6.89 1.82
CA LYS A 66 -12.41 5.65 2.40
C LYS A 66 -11.42 4.93 3.33
N ILE A 67 -10.12 5.04 3.07
CA ILE A 67 -9.09 4.47 3.94
C ILE A 67 -8.59 5.59 4.84
N THR A 68 -8.76 5.45 6.16
CA THR A 68 -8.44 6.55 7.09
C THR A 68 -7.71 6.05 8.33
N GLY A 69 -6.80 6.88 8.84
CA GLY A 69 -6.11 6.69 10.11
C GLY A 69 -5.60 5.26 10.32
N LYS A 70 -6.29 4.51 11.20
CA LYS A 70 -5.93 3.14 11.56
C LYS A 70 -5.85 2.19 10.36
N ASP A 71 -6.76 2.31 9.40
CA ASP A 71 -6.77 1.44 8.22
C ASP A 71 -5.53 1.67 7.33
N TYR A 72 -5.04 2.91 7.27
CA TYR A 72 -3.78 3.22 6.58
C TYR A 72 -2.59 2.57 7.27
N THR A 73 -2.47 2.73 8.58
CA THR A 73 -1.38 2.13 9.36
C THR A 73 -1.38 0.61 9.27
N GLU A 74 -2.56 0.01 9.37
CA GLU A 74 -2.75 -1.43 9.24
C GLU A 74 -2.32 -1.92 7.86
N LEU A 75 -2.81 -1.29 6.79
CA LEU A 75 -2.50 -1.70 5.43
C LEU A 75 -1.03 -1.48 5.05
N LEU A 76 -0.41 -0.39 5.51
CA LEU A 76 1.03 -0.17 5.31
C LEU A 76 1.85 -1.19 6.10
N GLY A 77 1.49 -1.44 7.37
CA GLY A 77 2.14 -2.47 8.18
C GLY A 77 2.10 -3.82 7.49
N GLU A 78 0.93 -4.19 6.95
CA GLU A 78 0.80 -5.37 6.11
C GLU A 78 1.71 -5.30 4.87
N LEU A 79 1.62 -4.23 4.05
CA LEU A 79 2.40 -4.11 2.82
C LEU A 79 3.91 -4.30 3.03
N TYR A 80 4.44 -3.86 4.18
CA TYR A 80 5.84 -3.97 4.57
C TYR A 80 6.18 -5.19 5.45
N SER A 81 5.20 -5.97 5.93
CA SER A 81 5.44 -7.08 6.87
C SER A 81 6.23 -8.26 6.28
N ASP A 82 6.29 -8.40 4.95
CA ASP A 82 7.15 -9.38 4.27
C ASP A 82 8.55 -8.80 3.90
N GLU A 83 8.76 -7.48 3.99
CA GLU A 83 10.06 -6.84 3.76
C GLU A 83 10.96 -6.81 5.02
N GLU A 84 10.49 -7.29 6.18
CA GLU A 84 11.31 -7.42 7.40
C GLU A 84 12.34 -8.58 7.31
N ALA A 85 12.48 -9.21 6.15
CA ALA A 85 13.53 -10.17 5.85
C ALA A 85 14.49 -9.66 4.76
N GLU A 86 14.92 -8.39 4.77
CA GLU A 86 16.25 -7.99 4.30
C GLU A 86 16.60 -6.52 4.62
N GLY A 87 17.60 -6.31 5.49
CA GLY A 87 18.47 -5.13 5.40
C GLY A 87 18.11 -3.92 6.28
N ALA A 88 18.10 -4.10 7.60
CA ALA A 88 18.58 -3.04 8.48
C ALA A 88 20.10 -2.85 8.26
N GLU A 89 20.49 -2.03 7.29
CA GLU A 89 21.85 -1.48 7.20
C GLU A 89 21.77 0.04 7.06
N GLY A 90 22.13 0.73 8.15
CA GLY A 90 22.33 2.17 8.14
C GLY A 90 23.62 2.57 7.43
N ASN A 91 23.68 3.82 6.96
CA ASN A 91 24.90 4.64 7.01
C ASN A 91 24.62 6.11 6.67
N GLY A 92 25.23 7.04 7.43
CA GLY A 92 25.42 8.45 7.04
C GLY A 92 24.95 9.48 8.04
#